data_AF-A0A2D5IWY5-F1
#
_entry.id   AF-A0A2D5IWY5-F1
#
_cell.length_a   1.000
_cell.length_b   1.000
_cell.length_c   1.000
_cell.angle_alpha   90.00
_cell.angle_beta   90.00
_cell.angle_gamma   90.00
#
_symmetry.space_group_name_H-M   'P 1'
#
loop_
_entity.id
_entity.type
_entity.pdbx_description
1 polymer ?
#
loop_
_entity_poly.entity_id
_entity_poly.type
_entity_poly.pdbx_seq_one_letter_code
_entity_poly.pdbx_strand_id
1 'polypeptide(L)'
;MTRFHSFAHARRKSRRRLPRGIFEYIDRGIGEEASLRDLYARLDAITITPKVLGTKPARSTETELFGRTAGAPVAIAPTAMAGLVHPDGEVVLTRAATRHRLPVCLSTQSITSIERLRRMVPDAELWMQLYLWQDRDLSVGLLERAAGAGVEILVMTVDTRYRARKEWNEYNGFGMPFTLSPRNVADLCRHPGWIARVVLPNLLRDGLPAFGNYPEGMRPGLLGPAGDPRVELRHELTWEDVAWVRDRWRGKLVLKGILAPEDAEKARTCGADGIVVSSHGARNFDASPAPCDVLPQILPVSGGMTVMADSGIRRGLDVLRYRLLGAAAVMTGRLPLWALASGGEDGVDAAFEVLRQEYVEALDSAGIDEIEPGSLGIGGA
;
A
#
# COMPACT_ATOMS: atom_id res chain seq x y z
N MET A 1 22.51 14.90 -7.87
CA MET A 1 21.24 14.15 -7.81
C MET A 1 21.51 12.67 -8.07
N THR A 2 21.18 11.76 -7.16
CA THR A 2 21.29 10.31 -7.42
C THR A 2 20.14 9.89 -8.34
N ARG A 3 20.45 9.58 -9.61
CA ARG A 3 19.48 9.07 -10.58
C ARG A 3 18.81 7.78 -10.04
N PHE A 4 17.47 7.75 -10.05
CA PHE A 4 16.71 6.51 -9.84
C PHE A 4 16.83 5.66 -11.11
N HIS A 5 17.08 4.36 -10.96
CA HIS A 5 17.29 3.46 -12.11
C HIS A 5 16.27 2.33 -12.18
N SER A 6 15.91 1.75 -11.04
CA SER A 6 14.90 0.71 -10.93
C SER A 6 14.55 0.47 -9.46
N PHE A 7 13.37 -0.10 -9.22
CA PHE A 7 12.97 -0.51 -7.87
C PHE A 7 13.89 -1.55 -7.25
N ALA A 8 14.48 -2.45 -8.05
CA ALA A 8 15.48 -3.41 -7.57
C ALA A 8 16.74 -2.69 -7.06
N HIS A 9 17.18 -1.63 -7.73
CA HIS A 9 18.28 -0.80 -7.26
C HIS A 9 17.90 -0.01 -6.00
N ALA A 10 16.70 0.57 -5.95
CA ALA A 10 16.18 1.26 -4.77
C ALA A 10 16.12 0.33 -3.55
N ARG A 11 15.64 -0.91 -3.71
CA ARG A 11 15.65 -1.96 -2.67
C ARG A 11 17.06 -2.27 -2.16
N ARG A 12 18.07 -2.37 -3.04
CA ARG A 12 19.46 -2.59 -2.62
C ARG A 12 20.01 -1.39 -1.83
N LYS A 13 19.66 -0.17 -2.24
CA LYS A 13 20.06 1.06 -1.53
C LYS A 13 19.36 1.18 -0.18
N SER A 14 18.06 0.88 -0.10
CA SER A 14 17.29 0.93 1.15
C SER A 14 17.87 -0.04 2.18
N ARG A 15 18.25 -1.26 1.78
CA ARG A 15 18.94 -2.24 2.64
C ARG A 15 20.22 -1.72 3.30
N ARG A 16 20.93 -0.80 2.64
CA ARG A 16 22.18 -0.21 3.16
C ARG A 16 21.95 1.03 4.02
N ARG A 17 20.78 1.66 3.89
CA ARG A 17 20.48 2.95 4.53
C ARG A 17 19.59 2.82 5.75
N LEU A 18 18.73 1.81 5.77
CA LEU A 18 17.82 1.55 6.86
C LEU A 18 18.44 0.56 7.85
N PRO A 19 18.24 0.75 9.16
CA PRO A 19 18.42 -0.31 10.14
C PRO A 19 17.70 -1.60 9.69
N ARG A 20 18.32 -2.73 9.97
CA ARG A 20 17.88 -4.04 9.50
C ARG A 20 16.43 -4.34 9.84
N GLY A 21 15.99 -4.03 11.06
CA GLY A 21 14.61 -4.24 11.50
C GLY A 21 13.60 -3.46 10.66
N ILE A 22 13.91 -2.21 10.30
CA ILE A 22 13.04 -1.37 9.46
C ILE A 22 13.04 -1.89 8.01
N PHE A 23 14.22 -2.23 7.48
CA PHE A 23 14.31 -2.79 6.13
C PHE A 23 13.53 -4.10 6.01
N GLU A 24 13.77 -5.06 6.91
CA GLU A 24 13.10 -6.36 6.89
C GLU A 24 11.60 -6.24 7.17
N TYR A 25 11.15 -5.28 8.00
CA TYR A 25 9.73 -4.99 8.19
C TYR A 25 9.01 -4.64 6.88
N ILE A 26 9.65 -3.87 6.00
CA ILE A 26 9.11 -3.45 4.70
C ILE A 26 9.24 -4.60 3.70
N ASP A 27 10.41 -5.23 3.66
CA ASP A 27 10.84 -6.09 2.57
C ASP A 27 10.24 -7.50 2.64
N ARG A 28 10.16 -8.05 3.85
CA ARG A 28 9.82 -9.46 4.08
C ARG A 28 8.32 -9.75 4.00
N GLY A 29 8.02 -11.02 3.76
CA GLY A 29 6.71 -11.65 3.94
C GLY A 29 6.55 -12.23 5.35
N ILE A 30 5.80 -13.31 5.44
CA ILE A 30 5.57 -14.10 6.66
C ILE A 30 6.09 -15.53 6.47
N GLY A 31 6.47 -16.21 7.56
CA GLY A 31 6.86 -17.61 7.52
C GLY A 31 8.08 -17.84 6.62
N GLU A 32 8.01 -18.88 5.78
CA GLU A 32 9.06 -19.24 4.83
C GLU A 32 9.04 -18.37 3.56
N GLU A 33 8.17 -17.36 3.50
CA GLU A 33 7.99 -16.44 2.38
C GLU A 33 7.62 -17.17 1.08
N ALA A 34 6.92 -18.32 1.19
CA ALA A 34 6.50 -19.12 0.03
C ALA A 34 5.54 -18.32 -0.85
N SER A 35 4.46 -17.78 -0.27
CA SER A 35 3.51 -16.92 -0.98
C SER A 35 4.19 -15.69 -1.60
N LEU A 36 5.21 -15.12 -0.94
CA LEU A 36 5.93 -13.96 -1.48
C LEU A 36 6.74 -14.33 -2.72
N ARG A 37 7.41 -15.49 -2.74
CA ARG A 37 8.10 -15.99 -3.93
C ARG A 37 7.11 -16.30 -5.05
N ASP A 38 5.99 -16.94 -4.70
CA ASP A 38 4.95 -17.33 -5.65
C ASP A 38 4.29 -16.10 -6.30
N LEU A 39 4.02 -15.03 -5.53
CA LEU A 39 3.52 -13.76 -6.07
C LEU A 39 4.36 -13.25 -7.25
N TYR A 40 5.68 -13.30 -7.11
CA TYR A 40 6.59 -12.85 -8.16
C TYR A 40 6.63 -13.84 -9.32
N ALA A 41 6.71 -15.14 -9.04
CA ALA A 41 6.76 -16.17 -10.06
C ALA A 41 5.49 -16.21 -10.92
N ARG A 42 4.31 -16.08 -10.30
CA ARG A 42 3.01 -16.09 -10.98
C ARG A 42 2.81 -14.87 -11.86
N LEU A 43 3.19 -13.67 -11.39
CA LEU A 43 3.19 -12.48 -12.23
C LEU A 43 4.17 -12.60 -13.39
N ASP A 44 5.37 -13.14 -13.17
CA ASP A 44 6.36 -13.33 -14.23
C ASP A 44 5.91 -14.36 -15.28
N ALA A 45 5.10 -15.35 -14.89
CA ALA A 45 4.53 -16.36 -15.78
C ALA A 45 3.47 -15.81 -16.75
N ILE A 46 2.87 -14.64 -16.46
CA ILE A 46 1.92 -14.00 -17.37
C ILE A 46 2.66 -13.41 -18.56
N THR A 47 2.40 -13.99 -19.73
CA THR A 47 2.94 -13.57 -21.02
C THR A 47 1.93 -12.75 -21.81
N ILE A 48 2.42 -11.79 -22.59
CA ILE A 48 1.61 -10.91 -23.43
C ILE A 48 2.09 -11.11 -24.87
N THR A 49 1.20 -11.51 -25.77
CA THR A 49 1.52 -11.64 -27.19
C THR A 49 1.47 -10.27 -27.86
N PRO A 50 2.59 -9.72 -28.37
CA PRO A 50 2.62 -8.37 -28.91
C PRO A 50 1.97 -8.29 -30.29
N LYS A 51 1.27 -7.19 -30.55
CA LYS A 51 0.81 -6.82 -31.90
C LYS A 51 1.93 -6.02 -32.60
N VAL A 52 2.54 -6.62 -33.63
CA VAL A 52 3.77 -6.11 -34.24
C VAL A 52 3.57 -5.01 -35.29
N LEU A 53 2.38 -4.88 -35.88
CA LEU A 53 2.09 -3.91 -36.95
C LEU A 53 0.71 -3.28 -36.75
N GLY A 54 0.58 -1.98 -37.06
CA GLY A 54 -0.71 -1.27 -37.12
C GLY A 54 -1.16 -0.56 -35.84
N THR A 55 -0.34 -0.55 -34.80
CA THR A 55 -0.62 0.06 -33.49
C THR A 55 0.01 1.45 -33.40
N LYS A 56 -0.63 2.37 -32.68
CA LYS A 56 -0.11 3.72 -32.41
C LYS A 56 0.41 3.76 -30.97
N PRO A 57 1.40 4.62 -30.66
CA PRO A 57 1.84 4.78 -29.28
C PRO A 57 0.66 5.12 -28.37
N ALA A 58 0.65 4.54 -27.16
CA ALA A 58 -0.39 4.76 -26.18
C ALA A 58 -0.54 6.27 -25.90
N ARG A 59 -1.75 6.80 -26.09
CA ARG A 59 -1.98 8.26 -26.06
C ARG A 59 -2.08 8.84 -24.67
N SER A 60 -2.44 8.01 -23.67
CA SER A 60 -2.62 8.43 -22.29
C SER A 60 -2.38 7.27 -21.34
N THR A 61 -1.78 7.58 -20.19
CA THR A 61 -1.72 6.67 -19.04
C THR A 61 -2.88 6.90 -18.07
N GLU A 62 -3.71 7.92 -18.31
CA GLU A 62 -4.77 8.29 -17.38
C GLU A 62 -5.83 7.19 -17.24
N THR A 63 -6.43 7.12 -16.06
CA THR A 63 -7.56 6.24 -15.79
C THR A 63 -8.53 6.90 -14.82
N GLU A 64 -9.77 6.47 -14.82
CA GLU A 64 -10.77 6.94 -13.86
C GLU A 64 -10.87 5.96 -12.69
N LEU A 65 -10.73 6.46 -11.46
CA LEU A 65 -10.93 5.70 -10.23
C LEU A 65 -11.96 6.44 -9.38
N PHE A 66 -13.09 5.78 -9.13
CA PHE A 66 -14.16 6.31 -8.27
C PHE A 66 -14.63 7.73 -8.66
N GLY A 67 -14.70 8.03 -9.97
CA GLY A 67 -15.15 9.33 -10.48
C GLY A 67 -14.05 10.39 -10.58
N ARG A 68 -12.78 10.05 -10.32
CA ARG A 68 -11.64 10.98 -10.41
C ARG A 68 -10.56 10.45 -11.35
N THR A 69 -9.97 11.33 -12.15
CA THR A 69 -8.89 10.97 -13.07
C THR A 69 -7.56 10.86 -12.34
N ALA A 70 -6.94 9.68 -12.39
CA ALA A 70 -5.57 9.43 -11.96
C ALA A 70 -4.61 9.52 -13.16
N GLY A 71 -3.37 9.96 -12.92
CA GLY A 71 -2.35 10.12 -13.97
C GLY A 71 -1.81 8.80 -14.55
N ALA A 72 -1.95 7.72 -13.80
CA ALA A 72 -1.64 6.34 -14.18
C ALA A 72 -2.62 5.40 -13.46
N PRO A 73 -2.80 4.14 -13.89
CA PRO A 73 -3.60 3.17 -13.16
C PRO A 73 -2.87 2.60 -11.94
N VAL A 74 -2.39 3.50 -11.08
CA VAL A 74 -1.60 3.23 -9.90
C VAL A 74 -2.13 4.10 -8.76
N ALA A 75 -2.38 3.47 -7.62
CA ALA A 75 -2.56 4.15 -6.34
C ALA A 75 -1.44 3.73 -5.37
N ILE A 76 -1.17 4.55 -4.37
CA ILE A 76 -0.25 4.18 -3.29
C ILE A 76 -1.01 3.38 -2.24
N ALA A 77 -0.51 2.17 -1.97
CA ALA A 77 -1.10 1.28 -0.98
C ALA A 77 -0.89 1.82 0.45
N PRO A 78 -1.84 1.56 1.36
CA PRO A 78 -1.67 1.90 2.76
C PRO A 78 -0.48 1.11 3.34
N THR A 79 0.56 1.84 3.70
CA THR A 79 1.73 1.29 4.39
C THR A 79 1.95 2.07 5.68
N ALA A 80 2.11 1.33 6.77
CA ALA A 80 2.34 1.93 8.07
C ALA A 80 3.79 2.43 8.20
N MET A 81 3.98 3.42 9.05
CA MET A 81 5.28 3.87 9.53
C MET A 81 6.26 4.43 8.47
N ALA A 82 5.78 5.13 7.43
CA ALA A 82 6.68 5.76 6.46
C ALA A 82 7.59 6.82 7.11
N GLY A 83 7.13 7.47 8.19
CA GLY A 83 7.94 8.36 9.02
C GLY A 83 9.17 7.72 9.69
N LEU A 84 9.23 6.39 9.80
CA LEU A 84 10.43 5.66 10.24
C LEU A 84 11.42 5.38 9.09
N VAL A 85 10.97 5.52 7.84
CA VAL A 85 11.79 5.32 6.64
C VAL A 85 12.53 6.60 6.27
N HIS A 86 11.84 7.73 6.35
CA HIS A 86 12.36 9.06 6.03
C HIS A 86 11.61 10.11 6.88
N PRO A 87 12.24 11.24 7.22
CA PRO A 87 11.56 12.35 7.89
C PRO A 87 10.34 12.81 7.10
N ASP A 88 9.22 13.02 7.80
CA ASP A 88 7.93 13.36 7.19
C ASP A 88 7.56 12.38 6.04
N GLY A 89 7.87 11.10 6.21
CA GLY A 89 7.81 10.08 5.16
C GLY A 89 6.47 10.01 4.42
N GLU A 90 5.34 10.02 5.13
CA GLU A 90 4.02 10.06 4.50
C GLU A 90 3.79 11.37 3.72
N VAL A 91 4.27 12.52 4.22
CA VAL A 91 4.10 13.82 3.57
C VAL A 91 4.89 13.91 2.28
N VAL A 92 6.19 13.56 2.31
CA VAL A 92 7.04 13.65 1.12
C VAL A 92 6.61 12.66 0.04
N LEU A 93 6.18 11.46 0.44
CA LEU A 93 5.62 10.48 -0.46
C LEU A 93 4.35 11.02 -1.12
N THR A 94 3.45 11.58 -0.32
CA THR A 94 2.16 12.11 -0.81
C THR A 94 2.39 13.28 -1.75
N ARG A 95 3.29 14.21 -1.41
CA ARG A 95 3.63 15.34 -2.27
C ARG A 95 4.15 14.89 -3.64
N ALA A 96 5.03 13.89 -3.67
CA ALA A 96 5.47 13.29 -4.93
C ALA A 96 4.30 12.64 -5.69
N ALA A 97 3.46 11.84 -5.02
CA ALA A 97 2.30 11.21 -5.64
C ALA A 97 1.32 12.24 -6.24
N THR A 98 1.09 13.37 -5.56
CA THR A 98 0.25 14.47 -6.04
C THR A 98 0.77 15.07 -7.35
N ARG A 99 2.09 15.26 -7.51
CA ARG A 99 2.68 15.75 -8.78
C ARG A 99 2.38 14.82 -9.95
N HIS A 100 2.30 13.52 -9.68
CA HIS A 100 1.99 12.47 -10.66
C HIS A 100 0.49 12.16 -10.76
N ARG A 101 -0.38 12.89 -10.05
CA ARG A 101 -1.83 12.64 -9.94
C ARG A 101 -2.15 11.19 -9.54
N LEU A 102 -1.38 10.64 -8.60
CA LEU A 102 -1.60 9.30 -8.06
C LEU A 102 -2.35 9.40 -6.72
N PRO A 103 -3.48 8.69 -6.55
CA PRO A 103 -4.16 8.60 -5.26
C PRO A 103 -3.28 7.99 -4.18
N VAL A 104 -3.40 8.47 -2.94
CA VAL A 104 -2.65 7.97 -1.79
C VAL A 104 -3.60 7.47 -0.71
N CYS A 105 -3.52 6.17 -0.41
CA CYS A 105 -4.27 5.60 0.69
C CYS A 105 -3.44 5.64 1.99
N LEU A 106 -3.83 6.50 2.93
CA LEU A 106 -3.15 6.65 4.21
C LEU A 106 -3.52 5.51 5.16
N SER A 107 -2.54 4.95 5.89
CA SER A 107 -2.82 3.89 6.85
C SER A 107 -3.37 4.41 8.18
N THR A 108 -4.25 3.64 8.81
CA THR A 108 -4.59 3.83 10.24
C THR A 108 -3.34 3.88 11.12
N GLN A 109 -2.26 3.17 10.76
CA GLN A 109 -1.00 3.10 11.50
C GLN A 109 0.13 3.99 10.90
N SER A 110 -0.23 5.07 10.21
CA SER A 110 0.74 6.06 9.75
C SER A 110 1.28 6.92 10.91
N ILE A 111 2.53 7.40 10.78
CA ILE A 111 3.13 8.32 11.78
C ILE A 111 2.48 9.70 11.66
N THR A 112 2.26 10.14 10.43
CA THR A 112 1.57 11.41 10.14
C THR A 112 0.05 11.22 10.22
N SER A 113 -0.65 12.10 10.94
CA SER A 113 -2.12 12.09 11.00
C SER A 113 -2.75 12.57 9.69
N ILE A 114 -3.99 12.18 9.42
CA ILE A 114 -4.73 12.60 8.22
C ILE A 114 -4.87 14.12 8.13
N GLU A 115 -5.07 14.83 9.25
CA GLU A 115 -5.20 16.30 9.27
C GLU A 115 -3.86 16.99 9.02
N ARG A 116 -2.78 16.48 9.60
CA ARG A 116 -1.43 17.00 9.32
C ARG A 116 -1.10 16.76 7.85
N LEU A 117 -1.43 15.59 7.31
CA LEU A 117 -1.17 15.28 5.91
C LEU A 117 -1.96 16.21 4.97
N ARG A 118 -3.27 16.35 5.18
CA ARG A 118 -4.12 17.26 4.40
C ARG A 118 -3.63 18.71 4.48
N ARG A 119 -3.21 19.20 5.65
CA ARG A 119 -2.64 20.56 5.78
C ARG A 119 -1.34 20.73 5.01
N MET A 120 -0.49 19.71 5.00
CA MET A 120 0.84 19.77 4.36
C MET A 120 0.80 19.52 2.86
N VAL A 121 -0.24 18.83 2.36
CA VAL A 121 -0.47 18.55 0.93
C VAL A 121 -1.96 18.74 0.60
N PRO A 122 -2.45 19.99 0.50
CA PRO A 122 -3.88 20.29 0.35
C PRO A 122 -4.54 19.67 -0.87
N ASP A 123 -3.81 19.57 -1.99
CA ASP A 123 -4.33 19.10 -3.27
C ASP A 123 -4.23 17.58 -3.47
N ALA A 124 -3.79 16.84 -2.45
CA ALA A 124 -3.64 15.41 -2.56
C ALA A 124 -4.99 14.68 -2.70
N GLU A 125 -5.08 13.75 -3.63
CA GLU A 125 -6.15 12.75 -3.67
C GLU A 125 -5.90 11.72 -2.55
N LEU A 126 -6.56 11.91 -1.41
CA LEU A 126 -6.35 11.12 -0.20
C LEU A 126 -7.48 10.11 0.00
N TRP A 127 -7.10 8.86 0.17
CA TRP A 127 -7.97 7.80 0.70
C TRP A 127 -7.54 7.47 2.12
N MET A 128 -8.45 6.90 2.91
CA MET A 128 -8.12 6.45 4.26
C MET A 128 -8.29 4.94 4.36
N GLN A 129 -7.24 4.25 4.78
CA GLN A 129 -7.35 2.84 5.14
C GLN A 129 -7.80 2.70 6.58
N LEU A 130 -8.83 1.90 6.81
CA LEU A 130 -9.38 1.58 8.12
C LEU A 130 -8.98 0.18 8.59
N TYR A 131 -8.38 0.13 9.77
CA TYR A 131 -8.52 -1.01 10.67
C TYR A 131 -9.52 -0.63 11.75
N LEU A 132 -10.47 -1.51 12.06
CA LEU A 132 -11.33 -1.31 13.22
C LEU A 132 -10.54 -1.55 14.50
N TRP A 133 -10.71 -0.67 15.46
CA TRP A 133 -10.24 -0.89 16.82
C TRP A 133 -11.26 -1.71 17.61
N GLN A 134 -10.83 -2.27 18.74
CA GLN A 134 -11.73 -2.98 19.66
C GLN A 134 -12.88 -2.07 20.10
N ASP A 135 -12.53 -0.83 20.46
CA ASP A 135 -13.48 0.24 20.69
C ASP A 135 -13.93 0.85 19.35
N ARG A 136 -15.19 0.58 18.99
CA ARG A 136 -15.78 1.05 17.75
C ARG A 136 -16.01 2.56 17.75
N ASP A 137 -16.24 3.19 18.91
CA ASP A 137 -16.49 4.64 18.97
C ASP A 137 -15.22 5.42 18.63
N LEU A 138 -14.04 4.92 19.04
CA LEU A 138 -12.76 5.47 18.59
C LEU A 138 -12.60 5.34 17.07
N SER A 139 -13.06 4.23 16.49
CA SER A 139 -13.06 4.04 15.02
C SER A 139 -13.99 5.03 14.32
N VAL A 140 -15.17 5.33 14.90
CA VAL A 140 -16.06 6.39 14.40
C VAL A 140 -15.36 7.75 14.42
N GLY A 141 -14.65 8.08 15.51
CA GLY A 141 -13.87 9.31 15.58
C GLY A 141 -12.81 9.42 14.46
N LEU A 142 -12.19 8.30 14.06
CA LEU A 142 -11.27 8.28 12.92
C LEU A 142 -12.00 8.50 11.58
N LEU A 143 -13.20 7.93 11.41
CA LEU A 143 -14.02 8.15 10.21
C LEU A 143 -14.42 9.63 10.09
N GLU A 144 -14.89 10.24 11.17
CA GLU A 144 -15.27 11.66 11.19
C GLU A 144 -14.09 12.57 10.87
N ARG A 145 -12.91 12.27 11.43
CA ARG A 145 -11.66 12.97 11.14
C ARG A 145 -11.23 12.84 9.68
N ALA A 146 -11.36 11.65 9.09
CA ALA A 146 -11.07 11.42 7.68
C ALA A 146 -12.04 12.20 6.78
N ALA A 147 -13.35 12.14 7.07
CA ALA A 147 -14.36 12.92 6.34
C ALA A 147 -14.12 14.44 6.46
N GLY A 148 -13.81 14.93 7.66
CA GLY A 148 -13.46 16.34 7.91
C GLY A 148 -12.18 16.78 7.19
N ALA A 149 -11.28 15.85 6.87
CA ALA A 149 -10.10 16.09 6.03
C ALA A 149 -10.39 15.95 4.51
N GLY A 150 -11.67 15.84 4.11
CA GLY A 150 -12.09 15.74 2.71
C GLY A 150 -11.76 14.39 2.07
N VAL A 151 -11.62 13.32 2.86
CA VAL A 151 -11.49 11.96 2.32
C VAL A 151 -12.86 11.45 1.88
N GLU A 152 -12.98 11.04 0.62
CA GLU A 152 -14.20 10.46 0.06
C GLU A 152 -14.14 8.94 -0.06
N ILE A 153 -12.94 8.35 -0.10
CA ILE A 153 -12.73 6.92 -0.31
C ILE A 153 -12.13 6.29 0.95
N LEU A 154 -12.86 5.34 1.51
CA LEU A 154 -12.46 4.55 2.68
C LEU A 154 -12.11 3.14 2.24
N VAL A 155 -10.90 2.69 2.56
CA VAL A 155 -10.39 1.36 2.24
C VAL A 155 -10.37 0.51 3.51
N MET A 156 -11.41 -0.28 3.77
CA MET A 156 -11.45 -1.17 4.92
C MET A 156 -10.62 -2.43 4.65
N THR A 157 -9.62 -2.68 5.48
CA THR A 157 -8.78 -3.89 5.35
C THR A 157 -9.40 -5.04 6.12
N VAL A 158 -9.69 -6.14 5.43
CA VAL A 158 -10.46 -7.28 5.98
C VAL A 158 -9.66 -8.60 6.07
N ASP A 159 -8.39 -8.60 5.66
CA ASP A 159 -7.52 -9.78 5.58
C ASP A 159 -6.66 -10.04 6.84
N THR A 160 -6.84 -9.26 7.91
CA THR A 160 -6.07 -9.38 9.16
C THR A 160 -6.81 -10.13 10.26
N ARG A 161 -7.25 -11.37 9.97
CA ARG A 161 -8.05 -12.20 10.90
C ARG A 161 -7.37 -12.55 12.21
N TYR A 162 -6.04 -12.50 12.25
CA TYR A 162 -5.24 -12.64 13.44
C TYR A 162 -4.02 -11.74 13.31
N ARG A 163 -3.34 -11.50 14.44
CA ARG A 163 -2.04 -10.84 14.43
C ARG A 163 -1.03 -11.78 13.79
N ALA A 164 -0.74 -11.55 12.52
CA ALA A 164 0.27 -12.27 11.77
C ALA A 164 1.61 -12.27 12.51
N ARG A 165 2.11 -13.47 12.85
CA ARG A 165 3.42 -13.64 13.46
C ARG A 165 4.50 -13.33 12.42
N LYS A 166 5.30 -12.30 12.65
CA LYS A 166 6.37 -11.88 11.72
C LYS A 166 7.71 -12.15 12.40
N GLU A 167 8.27 -13.33 12.19
CA GLU A 167 9.46 -13.82 12.92
C GLU A 167 10.65 -12.85 12.77
N TRP A 168 10.83 -12.27 11.58
CA TRP A 168 11.88 -11.29 11.32
C TRP A 168 11.74 -10.03 12.18
N ASN A 169 10.52 -9.59 12.48
CA ASN A 169 10.31 -8.45 13.37
C ASN A 169 10.67 -8.83 14.81
N GLU A 170 10.28 -10.04 15.26
CA GLU A 170 10.67 -10.58 16.58
C GLU A 170 12.19 -10.69 16.73
N TYR A 171 12.88 -11.27 15.73
CA TYR A 171 14.33 -11.44 15.72
C TYR A 171 15.11 -10.12 15.74
N ASN A 172 14.55 -9.07 15.15
CA ASN A 172 15.16 -7.74 15.11
C ASN A 172 14.72 -6.85 16.29
N GLY A 173 13.75 -7.28 17.10
CA GLY A 173 13.10 -6.46 18.11
C GLY A 173 12.32 -5.28 17.52
N PHE A 174 11.90 -5.38 16.26
CA PHE A 174 11.17 -4.32 15.57
C PHE A 174 9.68 -4.36 15.90
N GLY A 175 9.15 -3.25 16.40
CA GLY A 175 7.75 -3.09 16.78
C GLY A 175 7.48 -1.68 17.29
N MET A 176 6.24 -1.46 17.73
CA MET A 176 5.80 -0.27 18.45
C MET A 176 5.20 -0.74 19.78
N PRO A 177 5.98 -0.81 20.88
CA PRO A 177 7.35 -0.30 21.02
C PRO A 177 8.45 -1.20 20.43
N PHE A 178 9.61 -0.61 20.17
CA PHE A 178 10.83 -1.27 19.71
C PHE A 178 11.57 -1.87 20.91
N THR A 179 11.93 -3.15 20.84
CA THR A 179 12.61 -3.87 21.92
C THR A 179 14.11 -3.78 21.74
N LEU A 180 14.83 -3.11 22.64
CA LEU A 180 16.29 -2.98 22.56
C LEU A 180 17.00 -4.30 22.88
N SER A 181 18.01 -4.64 22.08
CA SER A 181 18.90 -5.79 22.26
C SER A 181 20.32 -5.42 21.82
N PRO A 182 21.38 -6.10 22.31
CA PRO A 182 22.75 -5.81 21.88
C PRO A 182 22.93 -5.88 20.36
N ARG A 183 22.21 -6.81 19.70
CA ARG A 183 22.23 -6.96 18.24
C ARG A 183 21.64 -5.75 17.53
N ASN A 184 20.47 -5.28 17.92
CA ASN A 184 19.83 -4.16 17.24
C ASN A 184 20.43 -2.80 17.60
N VAL A 185 20.98 -2.63 18.81
CA VAL A 185 21.77 -1.45 19.16
C VAL A 185 23.02 -1.36 18.27
N ALA A 186 23.74 -2.48 18.11
CA ALA A 186 24.88 -2.53 17.21
C ALA A 186 24.50 -2.31 15.74
N ASP A 187 23.30 -2.71 15.32
CA ASP A 187 22.76 -2.40 13.99
C ASP A 187 22.44 -0.91 13.83
N LEU A 188 21.74 -0.29 14.80
CA LEU A 188 21.43 1.13 14.81
C LEU A 188 22.70 1.99 14.74
N CYS A 189 23.73 1.66 15.53
CA CYS A 189 25.02 2.36 15.50
C CYS A 189 25.74 2.29 14.15
N ARG A 190 25.45 1.27 13.32
CA ARG A 190 25.98 1.17 11.94
C ARG A 190 25.23 2.02 10.93
N HIS A 191 24.12 2.66 11.33
CA HIS A 191 23.30 3.50 10.48
C HIS A 191 23.19 4.95 11.00
N PRO A 192 24.33 5.66 11.23
CA PRO A 192 24.32 7.03 11.78
C PRO A 192 23.58 8.01 10.88
N GLY A 193 23.64 7.81 9.56
CA GLY A 193 22.94 8.64 8.58
C GLY A 193 21.41 8.53 8.66
N TRP A 194 20.87 7.41 9.16
CA TRP A 194 19.45 7.25 9.45
C TRP A 194 19.09 7.90 10.80
N ILE A 195 19.90 7.68 11.84
CA ILE A 195 19.70 8.31 13.16
C ILE A 195 19.65 9.84 13.03
N ALA A 196 20.63 10.44 12.35
CA ALA A 196 20.73 11.88 12.17
C ALA A 196 19.56 12.48 11.37
N ARG A 197 18.94 11.69 10.47
CA ARG A 197 17.79 12.13 9.67
C ARG A 197 16.47 11.89 10.37
N VAL A 198 16.22 10.68 10.85
CA VAL A 198 14.91 10.26 11.34
C VAL A 198 14.78 10.46 12.83
N VAL A 199 15.76 10.05 13.64
CA VAL A 199 15.60 10.08 15.10
C VAL A 199 15.83 11.48 15.65
N LEU A 200 16.98 12.09 15.31
CA LEU A 200 17.39 13.36 15.91
C LEU A 200 16.41 14.52 15.65
N PRO A 201 15.91 14.76 14.43
CA PRO A 201 14.97 15.84 14.19
C PRO A 201 13.60 15.63 14.84
N ASN A 202 13.14 14.38 14.93
CA ASN A 202 11.89 14.06 15.62
C ASN A 202 12.02 14.30 17.13
N LEU A 203 13.13 13.87 17.75
CA LEU A 203 13.42 14.16 19.17
C LEU A 203 13.42 15.65 19.50
N LEU A 204 13.90 16.49 18.57
CA LEU A 204 13.97 17.94 18.77
C LEU A 204 12.65 18.69 18.49
N ARG A 205 11.71 18.10 17.74
CA ARG A 205 10.46 18.75 17.30
C ARG A 205 9.23 18.20 18.00
N ASP A 206 8.96 16.91 17.79
CA ASP A 206 7.66 16.28 18.06
C ASP A 206 7.78 15.10 19.05
N GLY A 207 8.98 14.80 19.53
CA GLY A 207 9.28 13.60 20.32
C GLY A 207 9.52 12.36 19.45
N LEU A 208 9.55 11.17 20.06
CA LEU A 208 9.71 9.93 19.30
C LEU A 208 8.45 9.63 18.45
N PRO A 209 8.62 9.07 17.24
CA PRO A 209 7.49 8.73 16.38
C PRO A 209 6.44 7.85 17.08
N ALA A 210 5.17 8.15 16.82
CA ALA A 210 3.98 7.41 17.26
C ALA A 210 2.92 7.43 16.15
N PHE A 211 1.88 6.60 16.25
CA PHE A 211 0.81 6.59 15.25
C PHE A 211 -0.04 7.87 15.31
N GLY A 212 0.06 8.73 14.30
CA GLY A 212 -0.60 10.04 14.28
C GLY A 212 -2.13 9.98 14.16
N ASN A 213 -2.67 8.89 13.61
CA ASN A 213 -4.11 8.69 13.51
C ASN A 213 -4.75 8.15 14.79
N TYR A 214 -3.96 7.63 15.73
CA TYR A 214 -4.46 7.13 17.01
C TYR A 214 -4.85 8.29 17.94
N PRO A 215 -5.86 8.13 18.81
CA PRO A 215 -6.22 9.11 19.83
C PRO A 215 -5.02 9.51 20.69
N GLU A 216 -4.97 10.77 21.10
CA GLU A 216 -3.93 11.26 22.00
C GLU A 216 -3.97 10.53 23.35
N GLY A 217 -2.80 10.27 23.95
CA GLY A 217 -2.67 9.49 25.18
C GLY A 217 -2.82 7.96 25.02
N MET A 218 -3.32 7.47 23.88
CA MET A 218 -3.50 6.03 23.60
C MET A 218 -2.49 5.47 22.59
N ARG A 219 -1.59 6.33 22.08
CA ARG A 219 -0.69 5.99 20.97
C ARG A 219 0.46 5.10 21.47
N PRO A 220 0.70 3.93 20.85
CA PRO A 220 1.95 3.23 21.07
C PRO A 220 3.09 4.08 20.51
N GLY A 221 4.11 4.34 21.33
CA GLY A 221 5.31 5.10 20.96
C GLY A 221 6.46 4.18 20.60
N LEU A 222 7.42 4.68 19.81
CA LEU A 222 8.57 3.89 19.37
C LEU A 222 9.41 3.30 20.52
N LEU A 223 9.61 4.04 21.61
CA LEU A 223 10.26 3.56 22.85
C LEU A 223 9.38 3.79 24.08
N GLY A 224 8.06 3.94 23.87
CA GLY A 224 7.08 4.27 24.91
C GLY A 224 6.37 3.04 25.48
N PRO A 225 5.36 3.24 26.35
CA PRO A 225 4.51 2.15 26.82
C PRO A 225 3.77 1.49 25.65
N ALA A 226 3.32 0.25 25.85
CA ALA A 226 2.38 -0.40 24.94
C ALA A 226 1.10 0.46 24.77
N GLY A 227 0.46 0.36 23.61
CA GLY A 227 -0.78 1.09 23.32
C GLY A 227 -1.94 0.70 24.25
N ASP A 228 -2.99 1.52 24.26
CA ASP A 228 -4.22 1.24 25.02
C ASP A 228 -4.99 0.05 24.40
N PRO A 229 -5.47 -0.94 25.19
CA PRO A 229 -6.23 -2.07 24.66
C PRO A 229 -7.45 -1.69 23.81
N ARG A 230 -8.05 -0.52 24.04
CA ARG A 230 -9.19 -0.02 23.25
C ARG A 230 -8.83 0.28 21.80
N VAL A 231 -7.58 0.64 21.52
CA VAL A 231 -7.04 0.92 20.18
C VAL A 231 -6.23 -0.24 19.62
N GLU A 232 -6.30 -1.41 20.25
CA GLU A 232 -5.88 -2.65 19.61
C GLU A 232 -6.77 -2.97 18.42
N LEU A 233 -6.18 -3.58 17.40
CA LEU A 233 -6.92 -3.91 16.19
C LEU A 233 -7.89 -5.05 16.46
N ARG A 234 -9.12 -4.88 15.99
CA ARG A 234 -10.11 -5.96 15.95
C ARG A 234 -9.71 -6.92 14.83
N HIS A 235 -9.45 -8.16 15.21
CA HIS A 235 -9.01 -9.21 14.27
C HIS A 235 -10.18 -10.07 13.78
N GLU A 236 -11.17 -10.32 14.63
CA GLU A 236 -12.36 -11.13 14.31
C GLU A 236 -13.44 -10.27 13.64
N LEU A 237 -13.16 -9.85 12.40
CA LEU A 237 -14.10 -9.09 11.59
C LEU A 237 -15.15 -10.03 10.96
N THR A 238 -16.39 -9.55 10.94
CA THR A 238 -17.53 -10.20 10.29
C THR A 238 -18.14 -9.29 9.22
N TRP A 239 -19.06 -9.81 8.41
CA TRP A 239 -19.80 -9.00 7.45
C TRP A 239 -20.72 -7.97 8.12
N GLU A 240 -21.10 -8.18 9.38
CA GLU A 240 -21.82 -7.17 10.17
C GLU A 240 -20.94 -5.97 10.51
N ASP A 241 -19.63 -6.17 10.70
CA ASP A 241 -18.68 -5.06 10.87
C ASP A 241 -18.59 -4.22 9.59
N VAL A 242 -18.61 -4.86 8.42
CA VAL A 242 -18.61 -4.18 7.12
C VAL A 242 -19.90 -3.37 6.96
N ALA A 243 -21.07 -3.96 7.24
CA ALA A 243 -22.34 -3.25 7.21
C ALA A 243 -22.37 -2.08 8.19
N TRP A 244 -21.85 -2.27 9.40
CA TRP A 244 -21.75 -1.23 10.43
C TRP A 244 -20.89 -0.04 9.98
N VAL A 245 -19.78 -0.30 9.27
CA VAL A 245 -18.95 0.76 8.66
C VAL A 245 -19.69 1.42 7.50
N ARG A 246 -20.33 0.64 6.62
CA ARG A 246 -21.09 1.15 5.47
C ARG A 246 -22.18 2.14 5.89
N ASP A 247 -22.89 1.87 6.98
CA ASP A 247 -23.96 2.74 7.52
C ASP A 247 -23.43 4.10 8.00
N ARG A 248 -22.16 4.16 8.41
CA ARG A 248 -21.53 5.35 9.01
C ARG A 248 -20.69 6.14 8.02
N TRP A 249 -20.09 5.46 7.04
CA TRP A 249 -19.35 6.12 5.98
C TRP A 249 -20.29 6.50 4.85
N ARG A 250 -20.33 7.78 4.46
CA ARG A 250 -21.18 8.25 3.33
C ARG A 250 -20.45 8.24 1.98
N GLY A 251 -19.12 8.24 1.99
CA GLY A 251 -18.30 8.21 0.78
C GLY A 251 -18.23 6.82 0.15
N LYS A 252 -17.25 6.60 -0.72
CA LYS A 252 -17.01 5.30 -1.36
C LYS A 252 -16.35 4.33 -0.39
N LEU A 253 -16.91 3.12 -0.25
CA LEU A 253 -16.36 2.05 0.58
C LEU A 253 -15.67 1.01 -0.29
N VAL A 254 -14.40 0.74 -0.01
CA VAL A 254 -13.59 -0.25 -0.72
C VAL A 254 -13.11 -1.32 0.25
N LEU A 255 -13.33 -2.60 -0.06
CA LEU A 255 -12.82 -3.70 0.77
C LEU A 255 -11.50 -4.23 0.23
N LYS A 256 -10.45 -4.18 1.05
CA LYS A 256 -9.10 -4.66 0.69
C LYS A 256 -8.78 -5.96 1.39
N GLY A 257 -8.27 -6.92 0.62
CA GLY A 257 -7.90 -8.25 1.13
C GLY A 257 -8.80 -9.37 0.63
N ILE A 258 -9.57 -9.12 -0.45
CA ILE A 258 -10.45 -10.11 -1.06
C ILE A 258 -9.60 -11.05 -1.92
N LEU A 259 -9.77 -12.36 -1.76
CA LEU A 259 -9.06 -13.38 -2.54
C LEU A 259 -9.98 -14.48 -3.09
N ALA A 260 -11.28 -14.41 -2.81
CA ALA A 260 -12.27 -15.41 -3.19
C ALA A 260 -13.49 -14.75 -3.85
N PRO A 261 -14.08 -15.35 -4.92
CA PRO A 261 -15.29 -14.84 -5.56
C PRO A 261 -16.47 -14.66 -4.59
N GLU A 262 -16.66 -15.58 -3.65
CA GLU A 262 -17.77 -15.55 -2.69
C GLU A 262 -17.68 -14.34 -1.76
N ASP A 263 -16.47 -13.91 -1.40
CA ASP A 263 -16.26 -12.72 -0.59
C ASP A 263 -16.46 -11.43 -1.41
N ALA A 264 -16.18 -11.46 -2.73
CA ALA A 264 -16.52 -10.35 -3.62
C ALA A 264 -18.05 -10.17 -3.79
N GLU A 265 -18.80 -11.27 -3.88
CA GLU A 265 -20.27 -11.24 -3.92
C GLU A 265 -20.86 -10.66 -2.63
N LYS A 266 -20.31 -11.05 -1.48
CA LYS A 266 -20.70 -10.49 -0.18
C LYS A 266 -20.33 -9.01 -0.07
N ALA A 267 -19.15 -8.61 -0.52
CA ALA A 267 -18.75 -7.20 -0.57
C ALA A 267 -19.76 -6.35 -1.34
N ARG A 268 -20.19 -6.84 -2.52
CA ARG A 268 -21.24 -6.20 -3.32
C ARG A 268 -22.57 -6.11 -2.56
N THR A 269 -22.98 -7.21 -1.93
CA THR A 269 -24.24 -7.27 -1.16
C THR A 269 -24.23 -6.32 0.05
N CYS A 270 -23.07 -6.11 0.65
CA CYS A 270 -22.86 -5.14 1.73
C CYS A 270 -22.72 -3.69 1.26
N GLY A 271 -22.89 -3.41 -0.05
CA GLY A 271 -22.83 -2.06 -0.60
C GLY A 271 -21.42 -1.46 -0.69
N ALA A 272 -20.40 -2.29 -0.87
CA ALA A 272 -19.08 -1.81 -1.25
C ALA A 272 -19.13 -1.22 -2.68
N ASP A 273 -18.41 -0.11 -2.88
CA ASP A 273 -18.25 0.54 -4.18
C ASP A 273 -17.05 -0.03 -4.96
N GLY A 274 -16.15 -0.72 -4.27
CA GLY A 274 -14.95 -1.31 -4.85
C GLY A 274 -14.34 -2.41 -3.98
N ILE A 275 -13.44 -3.16 -4.58
CA ILE A 275 -12.62 -4.17 -3.88
C ILE A 275 -11.16 -4.07 -4.32
N VAL A 276 -10.24 -4.47 -3.44
CA VAL A 276 -8.83 -4.67 -3.77
C VAL A 276 -8.50 -6.15 -3.58
N VAL A 277 -8.21 -6.83 -4.70
CA VAL A 277 -7.74 -8.21 -4.69
C VAL A 277 -6.30 -8.23 -4.17
N SER A 278 -6.10 -8.77 -2.97
CA SER A 278 -4.89 -8.49 -2.17
C SER A 278 -4.54 -9.66 -1.26
N SER A 279 -3.28 -10.11 -1.30
CA SER A 279 -2.71 -11.03 -0.30
C SER A 279 -1.89 -10.31 0.78
N HIS A 280 -2.15 -9.00 0.94
CA HIS A 280 -1.44 -8.14 1.88
C HIS A 280 0.07 -8.10 1.62
N GLY A 281 0.49 -8.27 0.37
CA GLY A 281 1.90 -8.41 0.00
C GLY A 281 2.57 -9.64 0.61
N ALA A 282 1.84 -10.74 0.80
CA ALA A 282 2.29 -11.99 1.43
C ALA A 282 2.73 -11.81 2.90
N ARG A 283 1.95 -11.07 3.70
CA ARG A 283 2.31 -10.72 5.10
C ARG A 283 1.35 -11.21 6.16
N ASN A 284 0.23 -11.83 5.76
CA ASN A 284 -0.79 -12.32 6.69
C ASN A 284 -0.88 -13.86 6.70
N PHE A 285 -0.88 -14.49 5.53
CA PHE A 285 -1.03 -15.94 5.39
C PHE A 285 -0.10 -16.47 4.28
N ASP A 286 0.83 -17.36 4.62
CA ASP A 286 1.89 -17.79 3.69
C ASP A 286 1.41 -18.78 2.62
N ALA A 287 0.18 -19.27 2.72
CA ALA A 287 -0.49 -20.10 1.73
C ALA A 287 -1.59 -19.34 0.96
N SER A 288 -1.60 -18.00 1.02
CA SER A 288 -2.49 -17.19 0.21
C SER A 288 -2.20 -17.38 -1.29
N PRO A 289 -3.23 -17.48 -2.14
CA PRO A 289 -3.05 -17.44 -3.59
C PRO A 289 -2.50 -16.09 -4.06
N ALA A 290 -1.88 -16.06 -5.24
CA ALA A 290 -1.48 -14.82 -5.86
C ALA A 290 -2.72 -14.06 -6.38
N PRO A 291 -2.87 -12.74 -6.13
CA PRO A 291 -3.99 -11.97 -6.64
C PRO A 291 -4.20 -12.07 -8.14
N CYS A 292 -3.12 -12.19 -8.93
CA CYS A 292 -3.22 -12.36 -10.38
C CYS A 292 -3.94 -13.66 -10.79
N ASP A 293 -3.88 -14.72 -9.99
CA ASP A 293 -4.50 -16.02 -10.30
C ASP A 293 -6.01 -16.02 -10.01
N VAL A 294 -6.43 -15.26 -8.99
CA VAL A 294 -7.84 -15.21 -8.53
C VAL A 294 -8.62 -14.03 -9.10
N LEU A 295 -7.94 -12.98 -9.54
CA LEU A 295 -8.57 -11.78 -10.11
C LEU A 295 -9.54 -12.09 -11.27
N PRO A 296 -9.20 -12.94 -12.26
CA PRO A 296 -10.13 -13.31 -13.34
C PRO A 296 -11.39 -14.02 -12.86
N GLN A 297 -11.32 -14.73 -11.73
CA GLN A 297 -12.47 -15.44 -11.14
C GLN A 297 -13.38 -14.49 -10.33
N ILE A 298 -12.80 -13.42 -9.78
CA ILE A 298 -13.52 -12.41 -8.99
C ILE A 298 -14.26 -11.40 -9.88
N LEU A 299 -13.70 -11.06 -11.05
CA LEU A 299 -14.27 -10.03 -11.92
C LEU A 299 -15.74 -10.28 -12.32
N PRO A 300 -16.15 -11.48 -12.77
CA PRO A 300 -17.53 -11.75 -13.18
C PRO A 300 -18.58 -11.52 -12.07
N VAL A 301 -18.19 -11.72 -10.81
CA VAL A 301 -19.11 -11.62 -9.66
C VAL A 301 -19.08 -10.26 -8.96
N SER A 302 -18.14 -9.38 -9.35
CA SER A 302 -17.91 -8.08 -8.73
C SER A 302 -19.03 -7.05 -8.97
N GLY A 303 -19.84 -7.22 -10.01
CA GLY A 303 -21.09 -6.49 -10.25
C GLY A 303 -21.03 -4.97 -10.08
N GLY A 304 -20.42 -4.26 -11.04
CA GLY A 304 -20.38 -2.79 -11.09
C GLY A 304 -19.41 -2.13 -10.10
N MET A 305 -18.87 -2.87 -9.13
CA MET A 305 -17.79 -2.39 -8.25
C MET A 305 -16.51 -2.11 -9.04
N THR A 306 -15.76 -1.09 -8.61
CA THR A 306 -14.39 -0.90 -9.11
C THR A 306 -13.47 -1.96 -8.52
N VAL A 307 -12.92 -2.84 -9.36
CA VAL A 307 -12.00 -3.90 -8.92
C VAL A 307 -10.55 -3.45 -9.11
N MET A 308 -9.81 -3.29 -8.02
CA MET A 308 -8.36 -3.02 -8.02
C MET A 308 -7.60 -4.27 -7.58
N ALA A 309 -6.28 -4.27 -7.77
CA ALA A 309 -5.40 -5.33 -7.27
C ALA A 309 -4.16 -4.77 -6.56
N ASP A 310 -3.52 -5.56 -5.72
CA ASP A 310 -2.19 -5.25 -5.19
C ASP A 310 -1.30 -6.51 -5.15
N SER A 311 -0.14 -6.39 -4.49
CA SER A 311 0.81 -7.49 -4.24
C SER A 311 1.60 -7.94 -5.48
N GLY A 312 2.92 -8.05 -5.33
CA GLY A 312 3.82 -8.56 -6.37
C GLY A 312 4.33 -7.55 -7.41
N ILE A 313 3.72 -6.35 -7.52
CA ILE A 313 4.14 -5.30 -8.47
C ILE A 313 5.58 -4.87 -8.20
N ARG A 314 6.44 -4.96 -9.22
CA ARG A 314 7.86 -4.58 -9.19
C ARG A 314 8.25 -3.53 -10.23
N ARG A 315 7.43 -3.34 -11.28
CA ARG A 315 7.70 -2.47 -12.43
C ARG A 315 6.42 -2.14 -13.22
N GLY A 316 6.51 -1.23 -14.17
CA GLY A 316 5.39 -0.83 -15.03
C GLY A 316 4.77 -1.98 -15.84
N LEU A 317 5.57 -2.98 -16.26
CA LEU A 317 5.05 -4.19 -16.90
C LEU A 317 4.06 -4.97 -16.00
N ASP A 318 4.28 -5.00 -14.68
CA ASP A 318 3.37 -5.70 -13.77
C ASP A 318 2.05 -4.92 -13.61
N VAL A 319 2.09 -3.59 -13.73
CA VAL A 319 0.88 -2.77 -13.81
C VAL A 319 0.07 -3.18 -15.03
N LEU A 320 0.70 -3.29 -16.20
CA LEU A 320 0.03 -3.74 -17.42
C LEU A 320 -0.57 -5.14 -17.27
N ARG A 321 0.15 -6.10 -16.69
CA ARG A 321 -0.37 -7.46 -16.46
C ARG A 321 -1.67 -7.45 -15.65
N TYR A 322 -1.71 -6.73 -14.53
CA TYR A 322 -2.94 -6.61 -13.75
C TYR A 322 -4.06 -5.88 -14.50
N ARG A 323 -3.73 -4.87 -15.30
CA ARG A 323 -4.71 -4.17 -16.14
C ARG A 323 -5.33 -5.09 -17.19
N LEU A 324 -4.52 -5.92 -17.83
CA LEU A 324 -4.99 -6.92 -18.80
C LEU A 324 -5.84 -8.02 -18.16
N LEU A 325 -5.50 -8.41 -16.93
CA LEU A 325 -6.33 -9.29 -16.12
C LEU A 325 -7.63 -8.64 -15.64
N GLY A 326 -7.85 -7.34 -15.89
CA GLY A 326 -9.11 -6.63 -15.67
C GLY A 326 -9.19 -5.79 -14.40
N ALA A 327 -8.13 -5.67 -13.60
CA ALA A 327 -8.13 -4.72 -12.47
C ALA A 327 -8.13 -3.28 -13.01
N ALA A 328 -8.97 -2.38 -12.52
CA ALA A 328 -9.03 -0.96 -12.89
C ALA A 328 -7.70 -0.21 -12.63
N ALA A 329 -7.04 -0.53 -11.51
CA ALA A 329 -5.73 -0.01 -11.15
C ALA A 329 -5.04 -0.95 -10.15
N VAL A 330 -3.75 -0.73 -9.93
CA VAL A 330 -2.97 -1.43 -8.91
C VAL A 330 -2.62 -0.54 -7.73
N MET A 331 -2.52 -1.11 -6.52
CA MET A 331 -1.94 -0.42 -5.36
C MET A 331 -0.49 -0.84 -5.13
N THR A 332 0.43 0.11 -4.97
CA THR A 332 1.86 -0.17 -4.73
C THR A 332 2.28 0.15 -3.29
N GLY A 333 2.84 -0.84 -2.58
CA GLY A 333 3.26 -0.70 -1.18
C GLY A 333 4.77 -0.58 -1.00
N ARG A 334 5.53 -1.66 -1.25
CA ARG A 334 6.99 -1.70 -1.02
C ARG A 334 7.76 -0.72 -1.91
N LEU A 335 7.31 -0.54 -3.15
CA LEU A 335 7.97 0.27 -4.17
C LEU A 335 8.24 1.71 -3.73
N PRO A 336 7.22 2.49 -3.33
CA PRO A 336 7.45 3.86 -2.87
C PRO A 336 8.27 3.92 -1.58
N LEU A 337 8.19 2.93 -0.68
CA LEU A 337 9.02 2.90 0.53
C LEU A 337 10.50 2.63 0.25
N TRP A 338 10.81 1.75 -0.70
CA TRP A 338 12.19 1.54 -1.15
C TRP A 338 12.76 2.80 -1.81
N ALA A 339 11.95 3.46 -2.65
CA ALA A 339 12.31 4.71 -3.29
C ALA A 339 12.59 5.82 -2.25
N LEU A 340 11.68 5.97 -1.28
CA LEU A 340 11.77 6.90 -0.15
C LEU A 340 13.05 6.69 0.66
N ALA A 341 13.35 5.45 1.05
CA ALA A 341 14.59 5.13 1.76
C ALA A 341 15.85 5.42 0.92
N SER A 342 15.76 5.19 -0.40
CA SER A 342 16.89 5.29 -1.32
C SER A 342 17.24 6.73 -1.74
N GLY A 343 16.28 7.65 -1.69
CA GLY A 343 16.46 8.99 -2.27
C GLY A 343 15.59 10.10 -1.67
N GLY A 344 14.79 9.84 -0.63
CA GLY A 344 13.85 10.83 -0.10
C GLY A 344 12.77 11.19 -1.11
N GLU A 345 12.33 12.45 -1.08
CA GLU A 345 11.30 12.97 -2.01
C GLU A 345 11.69 12.81 -3.47
N ASP A 346 12.89 13.28 -3.87
CA ASP A 346 13.42 13.13 -5.24
C ASP A 346 13.46 11.66 -5.69
N GLY A 347 13.75 10.76 -4.75
CA GLY A 347 13.78 9.32 -5.00
C GLY A 347 12.40 8.76 -5.33
N VAL A 348 11.36 9.21 -4.61
CA VAL A 348 9.97 8.81 -4.84
C VAL A 348 9.43 9.42 -6.12
N ASP A 349 9.69 10.71 -6.35
CA ASP A 349 9.27 11.43 -7.56
C ASP A 349 9.82 10.75 -8.83
N ALA A 350 11.13 10.48 -8.85
CA ALA A 350 11.75 9.76 -9.95
C ALA A 350 11.27 8.30 -10.08
N ALA A 351 10.86 7.67 -8.98
CA ALA A 351 10.32 6.31 -9.01
C ALA A 351 8.92 6.25 -9.65
N PHE A 352 8.06 7.23 -9.38
CA PHE A 352 6.75 7.33 -10.03
C PHE A 352 6.86 7.65 -11.51
N GLU A 353 7.80 8.52 -11.89
CA GLU A 353 8.09 8.78 -13.30
C GLU A 353 8.57 7.51 -14.02
N VAL A 354 9.52 6.76 -13.43
CA VAL A 354 9.99 5.50 -14.01
C VAL A 354 8.89 4.44 -14.07
N LEU A 355 8.03 4.34 -13.05
CA LEU A 355 6.90 3.40 -13.08
C LEU A 355 5.92 3.71 -14.21
N ARG A 356 5.61 4.99 -14.42
CA ARG A 356 4.76 5.47 -15.51
C ARG A 356 5.42 5.21 -16.88
N GLN A 357 6.71 5.50 -17.00
CA GLN A 357 7.48 5.25 -18.22
C GLN A 357 7.50 3.75 -18.56
N GLU A 358 7.85 2.88 -17.61
CA GLU A 358 7.86 1.43 -17.82
C GLU A 358 6.46 0.89 -18.22
N TYR A 359 5.38 1.53 -17.75
CA TYR A 359 4.01 1.15 -18.12
C TYR A 359 3.70 1.54 -19.57
N VAL A 360 4.09 2.75 -20.00
CA VAL A 360 3.97 3.19 -21.41
C VAL A 360 4.81 2.30 -22.32
N GLU A 361 6.06 2.03 -21.95
CA GLU A 361 6.95 1.15 -22.72
C GLU A 361 6.36 -0.27 -22.87
N ALA A 362 5.69 -0.77 -21.83
CA ALA A 362 5.02 -2.07 -21.88
C ALA A 362 3.79 -2.05 -22.81
N LEU A 363 2.98 -0.98 -22.79
CA LEU A 363 1.85 -0.80 -23.71
C LEU A 363 2.31 -0.76 -25.16
N ASP A 364 3.31 0.08 -25.44
CA ASP A 364 3.85 0.26 -26.79
C ASP A 364 4.48 -1.05 -27.30
N SER A 365 5.25 -1.74 -26.45
CA SER A 365 5.87 -3.03 -26.81
C SER A 365 4.84 -4.13 -27.08
N ALA A 366 3.71 -4.10 -26.38
CA ALA A 366 2.61 -5.02 -26.59
C ALA A 366 1.72 -4.62 -27.79
N GLY A 367 1.87 -3.41 -28.32
CA GLY A 367 0.98 -2.86 -29.35
C GLY A 367 -0.45 -2.65 -28.82
N ILE A 368 -0.57 -2.04 -27.65
CA ILE A 368 -1.86 -1.77 -27.00
C ILE A 368 -2.09 -0.25 -26.96
N ASP A 369 -2.96 0.21 -27.84
CA ASP A 369 -3.35 1.63 -27.92
C ASP A 369 -4.36 1.99 -26.81
N GLU A 370 -5.22 1.04 -26.44
CA GLU A 370 -6.27 1.16 -25.41
C GLU A 370 -6.45 -0.20 -24.70
N ILE A 371 -6.63 -0.17 -23.38
CA ILE A 371 -6.90 -1.37 -22.59
C ILE A 371 -8.41 -1.60 -22.54
N GLU A 372 -8.89 -2.51 -23.37
CA GLU A 372 -10.20 -3.13 -23.17
C GLU A 372 -10.06 -4.28 -22.14
N PRO A 373 -10.87 -4.31 -21.07
CA PRO A 373 -10.83 -5.40 -20.10
C PRO A 373 -11.05 -6.77 -20.78
N GLY A 374 -10.11 -7.70 -20.61
CA GLY A 374 -10.21 -9.08 -21.14
C GLY A 374 -9.90 -9.25 -22.64
N SER A 375 -9.40 -8.23 -23.34
CA SER A 375 -9.26 -8.23 -24.81
C SER A 375 -7.96 -8.79 -25.39
N LEU A 376 -7.11 -9.44 -24.59
CA LEU A 376 -5.89 -10.07 -25.10
C LEU A 376 -5.86 -11.56 -24.78
N GLY A 377 -5.31 -12.33 -25.72
CA GLY A 377 -4.92 -13.72 -25.50
C GLY A 377 -3.81 -13.79 -24.47
N ILE A 378 -4.20 -13.65 -23.19
CA ILE A 378 -3.35 -13.88 -22.04
C ILE A 378 -3.08 -15.39 -22.04
N GLY A 379 -1.87 -15.75 -22.47
CA GLY A 379 -1.39 -17.11 -22.40
C GLY A 379 -0.86 -17.38 -21.00
N GLY A 380 -1.55 -18.26 -20.27
CA GLY A 380 -1.15 -18.71 -18.93
C GLY A 380 -2.36 -19.01 -18.05
N ALA A 381 -2.86 -20.24 -18.14
CA ALA A 381 -3.60 -20.92 -17.08
C ALA A 381 -2.99 -22.30 -16.91
#